data_AF-A0A144UPD4-F1
#
_entry.id   AF-A0A144UPD4-F1
#
_cell.length_a   1.000
_cell.length_b   1.000
_cell.length_c   1.000
_cell.angle_alpha   90.00
_cell.angle_beta   90.00
_cell.angle_gamma   90.00
#
_symmetry.space_group_name_H-M   'P 1'
#
loop_
_entity.id
_entity.type
_entity.pdbx_description
1 polymer ?
#
loop_
_entity_poly.entity_id
_entity_poly.type
_entity_poly.pdbx_seq_one_letter_code
_entity_poly.pdbx_strand_id
1 'polypeptide(L)'
;MRRYVQVFLLAVAFDLYWALVVLFREQGLIVWLALAILACLLLPPAYRFYAIGLAAAGTLLDALWALTGLIAFTGESLMPLWMVALWLMFATVWTQLTRTTTLPGWLLTLLAAAGGPVAYLFGERLGGITFLEPTFIVVSWMAPGWLVLMLFFHLLMGRQK
;
A
#
# COMPACT_ATOMS: atom_id res chain seq x y z
N MET A 1 -15.34 -17.19 14.66
CA MET A 1 -14.22 -16.64 15.44
C MET A 1 -12.87 -16.66 14.70
N ARG A 2 -12.48 -17.78 14.06
CA ARG A 2 -11.17 -17.92 13.38
C ARG A 2 -10.87 -16.88 12.28
N ARG A 3 -11.88 -16.42 11.51
CA ARG A 3 -11.69 -15.44 10.42
C ARG A 3 -11.41 -14.01 10.91
N TYR A 4 -12.11 -13.52 11.93
CA TYR A 4 -11.86 -12.19 12.48
C TYR A 4 -10.47 -12.07 13.11
N VAL A 5 -10.04 -13.12 13.82
CA VAL A 5 -8.67 -13.21 14.37
C VAL A 5 -7.64 -13.19 13.24
N GLN A 6 -7.87 -13.92 12.15
CA GLN A 6 -6.97 -13.91 11.00
C GLN A 6 -6.86 -12.52 10.35
N VAL A 7 -7.99 -11.83 10.15
CA VAL A 7 -8.00 -10.47 9.59
C VAL A 7 -7.27 -9.49 10.51
N PHE A 8 -7.50 -9.60 11.83
CA PHE A 8 -6.80 -8.78 12.82
C PHE A 8 -5.29 -9.03 12.81
N LEU A 9 -4.85 -10.30 12.80
CA LEU A 9 -3.43 -10.65 12.73
C LEU A 9 -2.77 -10.15 11.44
N LEU A 10 -3.48 -10.21 10.31
CA LEU A 10 -2.98 -9.67 9.03
C LEU A 10 -2.78 -8.16 9.10
N ALA A 11 -3.74 -7.42 9.66
CA ALA A 11 -3.63 -5.97 9.84
C ALA A 11 -2.45 -5.61 10.73
N VAL A 12 -2.34 -6.23 11.92
CA VAL A 12 -1.24 -5.99 12.86
C VAL A 12 0.12 -6.35 12.26
N ALA A 13 0.22 -7.48 11.57
CA ALA A 13 1.47 -7.89 10.92
C ALA A 13 1.88 -6.92 9.80
N PHE A 14 0.91 -6.41 9.03
CA PHE A 14 1.15 -5.39 8.03
C PHE A 14 1.60 -4.07 8.65
N ASP A 15 0.96 -3.60 9.72
CA ASP A 15 1.32 -2.36 10.39
C ASP A 15 2.74 -2.44 10.99
N LEU A 16 3.11 -3.59 11.56
CA LEU A 16 4.47 -3.85 12.05
C LEU A 16 5.48 -3.85 10.90
N TYR A 17 5.18 -4.54 9.79
CA TYR A 17 6.03 -4.54 8.61
C TYR A 17 6.19 -3.12 8.05
N TRP A 18 5.09 -2.38 7.93
CA TRP A 18 5.06 -1.00 7.44
C TRP A 18 5.96 -0.10 8.30
N ALA A 19 5.82 -0.17 9.62
CA ALA A 19 6.62 0.63 10.55
C ALA A 19 8.12 0.32 10.41
N LEU A 20 8.49 -0.95 10.32
CA LEU A 20 9.88 -1.37 10.14
C LEU A 20 10.45 -0.89 8.80
N VAL A 21 9.69 -1.02 7.71
CA VAL A 21 10.11 -0.55 6.38
C VAL A 21 10.36 0.96 6.39
N VAL A 22 9.45 1.74 6.97
CA VAL A 22 9.56 3.21 6.99
C VAL A 22 10.71 3.69 7.88
N LEU A 23 10.99 3.00 8.99
CA LEU A 23 12.08 3.32 9.91
C LEU A 23 13.45 2.98 9.34
N PHE A 24 13.61 1.78 8.77
CA PHE A 24 14.92 1.25 8.35
C PHE A 24 15.21 1.41 6.85
N ARG A 25 14.17 1.64 6.02
CA ARG A 25 14.26 1.95 4.57
C ARG A 25 15.26 1.04 3.84
N GLU A 26 16.38 1.61 3.39
CA GLU A 26 17.41 0.93 2.61
C GLU A 26 18.21 -0.09 3.42
N GLN A 27 18.33 0.07 4.75
CA GLN A 27 19.13 -0.83 5.60
C GLN A 27 18.56 -2.26 5.64
N GLY A 28 17.24 -2.39 5.50
CA GLY A 28 16.54 -3.67 5.51
C GLY A 28 16.04 -4.12 4.14
N LEU A 29 16.47 -3.48 3.05
CA LEU A 29 15.84 -3.61 1.73
C LEU A 29 15.63 -5.07 1.27
N ILE A 30 16.66 -5.90 1.43
CA ILE A 30 16.61 -7.31 1.04
C ILE A 30 15.53 -8.05 1.85
N VAL A 31 15.41 -7.76 3.15
CA VAL A 31 14.42 -8.37 4.03
C VAL A 31 13.01 -7.93 3.64
N TRP A 32 12.81 -6.64 3.36
CA TRP A 32 11.51 -6.10 2.91
C TRP A 32 11.04 -6.75 1.62
N LEU A 33 11.91 -6.78 0.60
CA LEU A 33 11.61 -7.43 -0.67
C LEU A 33 11.34 -8.93 -0.50
N ALA A 34 12.18 -9.64 0.26
CA ALA A 34 12.01 -11.08 0.49
C ALA A 34 10.66 -11.38 1.16
N LEU A 35 10.28 -10.60 2.18
CA LEU A 35 8.99 -10.77 2.87
C LEU A 35 7.81 -10.43 1.95
N ALA A 36 7.87 -9.33 1.20
CA ALA A 36 6.80 -8.94 0.28
C ALA A 36 6.61 -9.94 -0.86
N ILE A 37 7.72 -10.45 -1.43
CA ILE A 37 7.69 -11.49 -2.45
C ILE A 37 7.15 -12.80 -1.86
N LEU A 38 7.60 -13.20 -0.68
CA LEU A 38 7.10 -14.39 0.00
C LEU A 38 5.59 -14.29 0.25
N ALA A 39 5.11 -13.16 0.78
CA ALA A 39 3.68 -12.90 0.99
C ALA A 39 2.89 -12.99 -0.33
N CYS A 40 3.44 -12.44 -1.42
CA CYS A 40 2.85 -12.55 -2.76
C CYS A 40 2.80 -14.01 -3.26
N LEU A 41 3.85 -14.79 -3.03
CA LEU A 41 3.90 -16.20 -3.43
C LEU A 41 2.96 -17.07 -2.60
N LEU A 42 2.71 -16.72 -1.33
CA LEU A 42 1.74 -17.42 -0.48
C LEU A 42 0.29 -17.11 -0.88
N LEU A 43 0.04 -16.04 -1.64
CA LEU A 43 -1.26 -15.75 -2.22
C LEU A 43 -1.62 -16.79 -3.30
N PRO A 44 -2.88 -17.23 -3.43
CA PRO A 44 -3.23 -18.21 -4.46
C PRO A 44 -2.97 -17.65 -5.87
N PRO A 45 -2.49 -18.47 -6.83
CA PRO A 45 -2.02 -18.00 -8.13
C PRO A 45 -2.99 -17.08 -8.88
N ALA A 46 -4.29 -17.38 -8.83
CA ALA A 46 -5.34 -16.57 -9.46
C ALA A 46 -5.40 -15.13 -8.96
N TYR A 47 -4.97 -14.88 -7.71
CA TYR A 47 -5.04 -13.56 -7.08
C TYR A 47 -3.71 -12.79 -7.13
N ARG A 48 -2.59 -13.47 -7.43
CA ARG A 48 -1.26 -12.84 -7.50
C ARG A 48 -1.21 -11.74 -8.54
N PHE A 49 -1.87 -11.93 -9.67
CA PHE A 49 -1.94 -10.93 -10.74
C PHE A 49 -2.59 -9.63 -10.26
N TYR A 50 -3.67 -9.72 -9.48
CA TYR A 50 -4.33 -8.53 -8.92
C TYR A 50 -3.44 -7.82 -7.90
N ALA A 51 -2.74 -8.56 -7.04
CA ALA A 51 -1.81 -7.99 -6.07
C ALA A 51 -0.63 -7.29 -6.77
N ILE A 52 -0.02 -7.94 -7.77
CA ILE A 52 1.08 -7.35 -8.55
C ILE A 52 0.60 -6.13 -9.34
N GLY A 53 -0.58 -6.21 -9.95
CA GLY A 53 -1.18 -5.08 -10.67
C GLY A 53 -1.46 -3.89 -9.78
N LEU A 54 -2.00 -4.13 -8.57
CA LEU A 54 -2.23 -3.08 -7.57
C LEU A 54 -0.91 -2.47 -7.08
N ALA A 55 0.10 -3.29 -6.80
CA ALA A 55 1.41 -2.82 -6.39
C ALA A 55 2.08 -1.95 -7.47
N ALA A 56 2.00 -2.38 -8.73
CA ALA A 56 2.53 -1.62 -9.86
C ALA A 56 1.78 -0.30 -10.06
N ALA A 57 0.44 -0.30 -9.97
CA ALA A 57 -0.37 0.90 -10.09
C ALA A 57 -0.14 1.89 -8.93
N GLY A 58 0.02 1.39 -7.70
CA GLY A 58 0.38 2.21 -6.54
C GLY A 58 1.78 2.81 -6.66
N THR A 59 2.76 2.02 -7.10
CA THR A 59 4.12 2.52 -7.38
C THR A 59 4.11 3.60 -8.46
N LEU A 60 3.32 3.41 -9.52
CA LEU A 60 3.17 4.42 -10.58
C LEU A 60 2.52 5.69 -10.05
N LEU A 61 1.51 5.58 -9.19
CA LEU A 61 0.87 6.72 -8.56
C LEU A 61 1.87 7.54 -7.70
N ASP A 62 2.71 6.86 -6.93
CA ASP A 62 3.79 7.51 -6.18
C ASP A 62 4.82 8.18 -7.09
N ALA A 63 5.17 7.54 -8.20
CA ALA A 63 6.09 8.11 -9.17
C ALA A 63 5.50 9.39 -9.78
N LEU A 64 4.19 9.41 -10.07
CA LEU A 64 3.50 10.59 -10.55
C LEU A 64 3.54 11.71 -9.51
N TRP A 65 3.25 11.43 -8.24
CA TRP A 65 3.34 12.43 -7.17
C TRP A 65 4.76 12.96 -6.96
N ALA A 66 5.78 12.10 -7.10
CA ALA A 66 7.17 12.53 -7.06
C ALA A 66 7.53 13.44 -8.24
N LEU A 67 7.10 13.07 -9.46
CA LEU A 67 7.37 13.83 -10.68
C LEU A 67 6.64 15.17 -10.74
N THR A 68 5.42 15.26 -10.19
CA THR A 68 4.68 16.52 -10.10
C THR A 68 5.17 17.41 -8.97
N GLY A 69 6.15 16.97 -8.19
CA GLY A 69 6.68 17.71 -7.05
C GLY A 69 5.69 17.79 -5.88
N LEU A 70 4.82 16.81 -5.70
CA LEU A 70 3.90 16.74 -4.56
C LEU A 70 4.61 16.16 -3.32
N ILE A 71 5.43 15.13 -3.55
CA ILE A 71 6.22 14.46 -2.52
C ILE A 71 7.66 14.25 -3.01
N ALA A 72 8.59 14.06 -2.09
CA ALA A 72 9.94 13.56 -2.37
C ALA A 72 10.26 12.41 -1.43
N PHE A 73 10.91 11.37 -1.92
CA PHE A 73 11.40 10.29 -1.08
C PHE A 73 12.77 10.62 -0.49
N THR A 74 13.05 10.14 0.71
CA THR A 74 14.36 10.33 1.34
C THR A 74 15.42 9.48 0.63
N GLY A 75 16.36 10.14 -0.05
CA GLY A 75 17.44 9.53 -0.82
C GLY A 75 17.59 10.19 -2.20
N GLU A 76 18.49 9.68 -3.04
CA GLU A 76 18.68 10.19 -4.42
C GLU A 76 17.77 9.51 -5.46
N SER A 77 17.00 8.49 -5.06
CA SER A 77 16.12 7.78 -5.99
C SER A 77 14.73 8.41 -6.06
N LEU A 78 14.24 8.60 -7.28
CA LEU A 78 12.86 9.03 -7.55
C LEU A 78 11.82 7.99 -7.08
N MET A 79 12.20 6.71 -7.06
CA MET A 79 11.36 5.64 -6.56
C MET A 79 12.24 4.62 -5.81
N PRO A 80 12.32 4.70 -4.48
CA PRO A 80 13.16 3.79 -3.74
C PRO A 80 12.52 2.39 -3.66
N LEU A 81 13.35 1.36 -3.68
CA LEU A 81 12.87 -0.03 -3.72
C LEU A 81 12.13 -0.46 -2.45
N TRP A 82 12.40 0.19 -1.31
CA TRP A 82 11.63 -0.06 -0.08
C TRP A 82 10.16 0.35 -0.23
N MET A 83 9.86 1.40 -1.00
CA MET A 83 8.49 1.83 -1.26
C MET A 83 7.77 0.84 -2.19
N VAL A 84 8.48 0.33 -3.21
CA VAL A 84 7.96 -0.75 -4.07
C VAL A 84 7.65 -2.01 -3.25
N ALA A 85 8.54 -2.39 -2.32
CA ALA A 85 8.31 -3.51 -1.41
C ALA A 85 7.10 -3.28 -0.50
N LEU A 86 6.92 -2.05 -0.03
CA LEU A 86 5.78 -1.65 0.80
C LEU A 86 4.46 -1.78 0.03
N TRP A 87 4.41 -1.29 -1.21
CA TRP A 87 3.26 -1.44 -2.11
C TRP A 87 2.94 -2.89 -2.42
N LEU A 88 3.96 -3.73 -2.67
CA LEU A 88 3.75 -5.15 -2.89
C LEU A 88 3.16 -5.83 -1.65
N MET A 89 3.74 -5.60 -0.47
CA MET A 89 3.20 -6.15 0.77
C MET A 89 1.76 -5.68 1.01
N PHE A 90 1.52 -4.38 0.91
CA PHE A 90 0.18 -3.81 1.05
C PHE A 90 -0.80 -4.47 0.08
N ALA A 91 -0.48 -4.56 -1.20
CA ALA A 91 -1.35 -5.15 -2.21
C ALA A 91 -1.67 -6.62 -1.92
N THR A 92 -0.69 -7.40 -1.42
CA THR A 92 -0.89 -8.81 -1.07
C THR A 92 -1.79 -8.98 0.16
N VAL A 93 -1.52 -8.22 1.23
CA VAL A 93 -2.34 -8.22 2.45
C VAL A 93 -3.74 -7.73 2.13
N TRP A 94 -3.87 -6.67 1.36
CA TRP A 94 -5.15 -6.09 0.94
C TRP A 94 -5.96 -7.09 0.12
N THR A 95 -5.35 -7.74 -0.87
CA THR A 95 -6.02 -8.78 -1.68
C THR A 95 -6.49 -9.93 -0.79
N GLN A 96 -5.68 -10.36 0.17
CA GLN A 96 -6.06 -11.41 1.12
C GLN A 96 -7.19 -10.95 2.05
N LEU A 97 -7.16 -9.70 2.50
CA LEU A 97 -8.19 -9.09 3.34
C LEU A 97 -9.53 -9.04 2.61
N THR A 98 -9.55 -8.54 1.37
CA THR A 98 -10.79 -8.48 0.56
C THR A 98 -11.38 -9.87 0.28
N ARG A 99 -10.55 -10.92 0.21
CA ARG A 99 -11.01 -12.31 0.04
C ARG A 99 -11.59 -12.94 1.32
N THR A 100 -11.10 -12.53 2.49
CA THR A 100 -11.40 -13.20 3.76
C THR A 100 -12.40 -12.45 4.62
N THR A 101 -12.52 -11.14 4.42
CA THR A 101 -13.46 -10.28 5.11
C THR A 101 -14.89 -10.43 4.57
N THR A 102 -15.87 -10.13 5.42
CA THR A 102 -17.29 -10.05 5.05
C THR A 102 -17.72 -8.61 4.77
N LEU A 103 -16.81 -7.64 4.87
CA LEU A 103 -17.10 -6.24 4.63
C LEU A 103 -17.37 -5.99 3.14
N PRO A 104 -18.33 -5.11 2.80
CA PRO A 104 -18.62 -4.79 1.42
C PRO A 104 -17.45 -4.03 0.78
N GLY A 105 -17.21 -4.26 -0.52
CA GLY A 105 -16.07 -3.67 -1.24
C GLY A 105 -16.01 -2.14 -1.17
N TRP A 106 -17.15 -1.45 -1.14
CA TRP A 106 -17.18 0.02 -0.99
C TRP A 106 -16.58 0.49 0.33
N LEU A 107 -16.81 -0.26 1.43
CA LEU A 107 -16.27 0.09 2.74
C LEU A 107 -14.76 -0.15 2.77
N LEU A 108 -14.28 -1.23 2.15
CA LEU A 108 -12.85 -1.47 1.99
C LEU A 108 -12.19 -0.36 1.18
N THR A 109 -12.80 0.04 0.06
CA THR A 109 -12.31 1.19 -0.73
C THR A 109 -12.19 2.45 0.11
N LEU A 110 -13.20 2.79 0.93
CA LEU A 110 -13.12 3.96 1.81
C LEU A 110 -12.01 3.81 2.87
N LEU A 111 -11.85 2.63 3.45
CA LEU A 111 -10.79 2.36 4.41
C LEU A 111 -9.40 2.55 3.81
N ALA A 112 -9.15 2.09 2.58
CA ALA A 112 -7.89 2.33 1.89
C ALA A 112 -7.74 3.79 1.42
N ALA A 113 -8.82 4.43 0.97
CA ALA A 113 -8.80 5.83 0.55
C ALA A 113 -8.48 6.79 1.71
N ALA A 114 -8.83 6.43 2.94
CA ALA A 114 -8.44 7.16 4.15
C ALA A 114 -7.09 6.67 4.71
N GLY A 115 -6.89 5.35 4.79
CA GLY A 115 -5.69 4.73 5.36
C GLY A 115 -4.42 5.03 4.56
N GLY A 116 -4.53 5.11 3.23
CA GLY A 116 -3.45 5.52 2.35
C GLY A 116 -2.86 6.87 2.75
N PRO A 117 -3.60 8.00 2.61
CA PRO A 117 -3.11 9.32 3.02
C PRO A 117 -2.59 9.38 4.47
N VAL A 118 -3.23 8.67 5.40
CA VAL A 118 -2.76 8.57 6.79
C VAL A 118 -1.38 7.91 6.87
N ALA A 119 -1.14 6.84 6.10
CA ALA A 119 0.18 6.22 6.03
C ALA A 119 1.24 7.18 5.48
N TYR A 120 0.93 8.02 4.47
CA TYR A 120 1.90 9.02 3.97
C TYR A 120 2.17 10.11 5.01
N LEU A 121 1.15 10.55 5.76
CA LEU A 121 1.33 11.50 6.86
C LEU A 121 2.28 10.94 7.93
N PHE A 122 2.15 9.67 8.29
CA PHE A 122 3.10 9.05 9.23
C PHE A 122 4.48 8.82 8.58
N GLY A 123 4.54 8.46 7.31
CA GLY A 123 5.78 8.34 6.55
C GLY A 123 6.57 9.65 6.50
N GLU A 124 5.86 10.78 6.39
CA GLU A 124 6.43 12.12 6.45
C GLU A 124 7.01 12.43 7.83
N ARG A 125 6.24 12.19 8.90
CA ARG A 125 6.69 12.38 10.28
C ARG A 125 7.88 11.50 10.68
N LEU A 126 8.00 10.33 10.07
CA LEU A 126 9.12 9.40 10.27
C LEU A 126 10.32 9.69 9.35
N GLY A 127 10.24 10.75 8.53
CA GLY A 127 11.30 11.21 7.67
C GLY A 127 11.65 10.24 6.55
N GLY A 128 10.68 9.45 6.07
CA GLY A 128 10.82 8.61 4.87
C GLY A 128 10.29 9.28 3.60
N ILE A 129 9.44 10.29 3.76
CA ILE A 129 8.81 11.07 2.70
C ILE A 129 8.88 12.55 3.12
N THR A 130 9.05 13.46 2.18
CA THR A 130 8.95 14.90 2.41
C THR A 130 7.80 15.42 1.57
N PHE A 131 6.91 16.21 2.17
CA PHE A 131 5.88 16.92 1.43
C PHE A 131 6.46 18.22 0.89
N LEU A 132 6.40 18.38 -0.43
CA LEU A 132 6.93 19.57 -1.12
C LEU A 132 5.89 20.68 -1.21
N GLU A 133 4.61 20.33 -1.03
CA GLU A 133 3.47 21.23 -0.93
C GLU A 133 2.87 21.19 0.49
N PRO A 134 2.06 22.20 0.89
CA PRO A 134 1.33 22.18 2.14
C PRO A 134 0.53 20.88 2.33
N THR A 135 0.53 20.35 3.56
CA THR A 135 -0.08 19.06 3.91
C THR A 135 -1.51 18.91 3.39
N PHE A 136 -2.32 19.98 3.45
CA PHE A 136 -3.70 19.93 2.97
C PHE A 136 -3.79 19.69 1.45
N ILE A 137 -2.88 20.24 0.66
CA ILE A 137 -2.83 20.04 -0.81
C ILE A 137 -2.44 18.60 -1.09
N VAL A 138 -1.37 18.12 -0.44
CA VAL A 138 -0.88 16.74 -0.61
C VAL A 138 -1.96 15.72 -0.27
N VAL A 139 -2.58 15.83 0.90
CA VAL A 139 -3.66 14.92 1.33
C VAL A 139 -4.87 15.00 0.41
N SER A 140 -5.21 16.20 -0.09
CA SER A 140 -6.32 16.40 -1.02
C SER A 140 -6.10 15.75 -2.38
N TRP A 141 -4.85 15.58 -2.82
CA TRP A 141 -4.50 14.82 -4.03
C TRP A 141 -4.34 13.32 -3.77
N MET A 142 -3.84 12.95 -2.60
CA MET A 142 -3.67 11.54 -2.21
C MET A 142 -5.01 10.83 -2.03
N ALA A 143 -5.97 11.44 -1.35
CA ALA A 143 -7.29 10.85 -1.12
C ALA A 143 -8.00 10.41 -2.40
N PRO A 144 -8.16 11.26 -3.46
CA PRO A 144 -8.75 10.83 -4.72
C PRO A 144 -7.87 9.84 -5.48
N GLY A 145 -6.54 9.97 -5.45
CA GLY A 145 -5.64 9.00 -6.09
C GLY A 145 -5.81 7.59 -5.52
N TRP A 146 -5.80 7.48 -4.19
CA TRP A 146 -6.08 6.23 -3.47
C TRP A 146 -7.51 5.71 -3.73
N LEU A 147 -8.51 6.60 -3.72
CA LEU A 147 -9.89 6.23 -4.01
C LEU A 147 -10.03 5.62 -5.41
N VAL A 148 -9.49 6.29 -6.44
CA VAL A 148 -9.53 5.81 -7.83
C VAL A 148 -8.84 4.46 -7.94
N LEU A 149 -7.61 4.34 -7.41
CA LEU A 149 -6.85 3.09 -7.40
C LEU A 149 -7.65 1.93 -6.79
N MET A 150 -8.28 2.18 -5.64
CA MET A 150 -9.05 1.18 -4.90
C MET A 150 -10.37 0.82 -5.57
N LEU A 151 -11.05 1.79 -6.20
CA LEU A 151 -12.25 1.52 -6.98
C LEU A 151 -11.92 0.60 -8.15
N PHE A 152 -10.87 0.90 -8.92
CA PHE A 152 -10.43 0.05 -10.02
C PHE A 152 -10.07 -1.36 -9.55
N PHE A 153 -9.32 -1.48 -8.46
CA PHE A 153 -8.96 -2.78 -7.89
C PHE A 153 -10.21 -3.62 -7.54
N HIS A 154 -11.16 -3.05 -6.79
CA HIS A 154 -12.36 -3.78 -6.38
C HIS A 154 -13.31 -4.08 -7.54
N LEU A 155 -13.38 -3.21 -8.57
CA LEU A 155 -14.14 -3.48 -9.79
C LEU A 155 -13.54 -4.64 -10.59
N LEU A 156 -12.22 -4.70 -10.72
CA LEU A 156 -11.53 -5.79 -11.42
C LEU A 156 -11.65 -7.12 -10.67
N MET A 157 -11.58 -7.09 -9.34
CA MET A 157 -11.67 -8.31 -8.53
C MET A 157 -13.12 -8.78 -8.32
N GLY A 158 -14.08 -7.86 -8.18
CA GLY A 158 -15.51 -8.15 -7.99
C GLY A 158 -16.20 -8.77 -9.21
N ARG A 159 -15.54 -8.81 -10.37
CA ARG A 159 -16.01 -9.48 -11.59
C ARG A 159 -15.78 -10.99 -11.64
N GLN A 160 -15.14 -11.58 -10.62
CA GLN A 160 -14.98 -13.03 -10.52
C GLN A 160 -16.12 -13.64 -9.70
N LYS A 161 -17.23 -13.97 -10.38
CA LYS A 161 -18.24 -14.91 -9.88
C LYS A 161 -18.02 -16.26 -10.55
#